data_AF-S4RMN6-F1
#
_entry.id   AF-S4RMN6-F1
#
_cell.length_a   1.000
_cell.length_b   1.000
_cell.length_c   1.000
_cell.angle_alpha   90.00
_cell.angle_beta   90.00
_cell.angle_gamma   90.00
#
_symmetry.space_group_name_H-M   'P 1'
#
loop_
_entity.id
_entity.type
_entity.pdbx_description
1 polymer ?
#
loop_
_entity_poly.entity_id
_entity_poly.type
_entity_poly.pdbx_seq_one_letter_code
_entity_poly.pdbx_strand_id
1 'polypeptide(L)'
;ILVNTACCLLILIAKGMQYLVFGSLRVSERQHLKDKFWNFVFYKFIFIFGVLNVQSVDEVVLWCIWFSVLAFMHLMVQLCKDRFEYLSFSPTTPMGSHVRVLSLLLVMKLLCLALMLVCVVVGQSQGMHTFSFMAAECLLVAFRTMHVLMYAIHLWDLNHEGTWENKSTYVYYTDLIMELTLLCIDLMHHIHMLLFGNIWLSMASLVIFMQLRYLLHEVQRRIRRHKNYLQVVGNMEARWGTA
;
A
#
# COMPACT_ATOMS: atom_id res chain seq x y z
N ILE A 1 24.17 15.77 -8.28
CA ILE A 1 24.10 15.11 -9.61
C ILE A 1 23.48 13.71 -9.52
N LEU A 2 23.97 12.84 -8.64
CA LEU A 2 23.44 11.48 -8.41
C LEU A 2 21.93 11.43 -8.11
N VAL A 3 21.45 12.18 -7.12
CA VAL A 3 20.01 12.21 -6.76
C VAL A 3 19.13 12.61 -7.93
N ASN A 4 19.51 13.67 -8.65
CA ASN A 4 18.77 14.14 -9.81
C ASN A 4 18.71 13.05 -10.90
N THR A 5 19.83 12.37 -11.16
CA THR A 5 19.90 11.28 -12.15
C THR A 5 18.99 10.12 -11.74
N ALA A 6 19.01 9.70 -10.47
CA ALA A 6 18.15 8.64 -9.95
C ALA A 6 16.67 9.01 -10.05
N CYS A 7 16.28 10.23 -9.66
CA CYS A 7 14.92 10.73 -9.79
C CYS A 7 14.46 10.77 -11.26
N CYS A 8 15.30 11.27 -12.16
CA CYS A 8 15.00 11.30 -13.59
C CYS A 8 14.80 9.89 -14.15
N LEU A 9 15.68 8.94 -13.82
CA LEU A 9 15.54 7.54 -14.24
C LEU A 9 14.26 6.90 -13.70
N LEU A 10 13.93 7.12 -12.43
CA LEU A 10 12.67 6.62 -11.84
C LEU A 10 11.45 7.21 -12.54
N ILE A 11 11.46 8.51 -12.85
CA ILE A 11 10.37 9.16 -13.60
C ILE A 11 10.26 8.61 -15.02
N LEU A 12 11.38 8.39 -15.71
CA LEU A 12 11.40 7.79 -17.04
C LEU A 12 10.84 6.37 -17.03
N ILE A 13 11.26 5.55 -16.07
CA ILE A 13 10.73 4.19 -15.87
C ILE A 13 9.24 4.26 -15.57
N ALA A 14 8.80 5.16 -14.67
CA ALA A 14 7.39 5.36 -14.36
C ALA A 14 6.57 5.75 -15.58
N LYS A 15 7.07 6.66 -16.41
CA LYS A 15 6.41 7.07 -17.65
C LYS A 15 6.39 5.96 -18.70
N GLY A 16 7.47 5.20 -18.82
CA GLY A 16 7.54 4.04 -19.70
C GLY A 16 6.51 2.98 -19.30
N MET A 17 6.48 2.61 -18.02
CA MET A 17 5.52 1.63 -17.49
C MET A 17 4.08 2.16 -17.56
N GLN A 18 3.88 3.45 -17.27
CA GLN A 18 2.61 4.13 -17.47
C GLN A 18 2.11 3.97 -18.91
N TYR A 19 2.96 4.29 -19.88
CA TYR A 19 2.61 4.24 -21.29
C TYR A 19 2.35 2.81 -21.78
N LEU A 20 3.24 1.87 -21.45
CA LEU A 20 3.18 0.48 -21.91
C LEU A 20 2.02 -0.31 -21.30
N VAL A 21 1.78 -0.16 -19.99
CA VAL A 21 0.79 -0.98 -19.26
C VAL A 21 -0.58 -0.30 -19.19
N PHE A 22 -0.61 1.02 -18.99
CA PHE A 22 -1.84 1.74 -18.65
C PHE A 22 -2.33 2.71 -19.74
N GLY A 23 -1.51 3.04 -20.72
CA GLY A 23 -1.82 4.04 -21.74
C GLY A 23 -2.16 5.41 -21.14
N SER A 24 -3.30 5.98 -21.55
CA SER A 24 -3.78 7.26 -21.03
C SER A 24 -4.41 7.11 -19.64
N LEU A 25 -3.77 7.71 -18.63
CA LEU A 25 -4.31 7.80 -17.28
C LEU A 25 -5.59 8.63 -17.25
N ARG A 26 -6.60 8.10 -16.57
CA ARG A 26 -7.85 8.81 -16.31
C ARG A 26 -7.60 9.95 -15.33
N VAL A 27 -8.49 10.94 -15.37
CA VAL A 27 -8.41 12.13 -14.51
C VAL A 27 -8.46 11.72 -13.03
N SER A 28 -9.35 10.78 -12.67
CA SER A 28 -9.48 10.26 -11.31
C SER A 28 -8.19 9.58 -10.81
N GLU A 29 -7.59 8.71 -11.63
CA GLU A 29 -6.34 8.01 -11.30
C GLU A 29 -5.18 8.98 -11.13
N ARG A 30 -5.05 9.95 -12.04
CA ARG A 30 -3.99 10.97 -11.99
C ARG A 30 -4.12 11.82 -10.72
N GLN A 31 -5.34 12.22 -10.38
CA GLN A 31 -5.58 13.01 -9.19
C GLN A 31 -5.26 12.20 -7.93
N HIS A 32 -5.76 10.96 -7.85
CA HIS A 32 -5.48 10.08 -6.72
C HIS A 32 -3.98 9.81 -6.54
N LEU A 33 -3.25 9.54 -7.62
CA LEU A 33 -1.81 9.36 -7.59
C LEU A 33 -1.07 10.63 -7.14
N LYS A 34 -1.48 11.80 -7.63
CA LYS A 34 -0.88 13.08 -7.24
C LYS A 34 -1.07 13.32 -5.74
N ASP A 35 -2.28 13.11 -5.23
CA ASP A 35 -2.59 13.31 -3.82
C ASP A 35 -1.81 12.34 -2.94
N LYS A 36 -1.73 11.05 -3.33
CA LYS A 36 -0.93 10.04 -2.61
C LYS A 36 0.56 10.35 -2.66
N PHE A 37 1.09 10.83 -3.78
CA PHE A 37 2.50 11.20 -3.93
C PHE A 37 2.87 12.36 -3.02
N TRP A 38 2.10 13.46 -3.05
CA TRP A 38 2.37 14.62 -2.19
C TRP A 38 2.27 14.26 -0.72
N ASN A 39 1.28 13.44 -0.36
CA ASN A 39 1.12 12.96 1.00
C ASN A 39 2.32 12.09 1.44
N PHE A 40 2.77 11.18 0.57
CA PHE A 40 3.96 10.37 0.82
C PHE A 40 5.22 11.22 1.02
N VAL A 41 5.47 12.18 0.13
CA VAL A 41 6.62 13.10 0.21
C VAL A 41 6.58 13.89 1.52
N PHE A 42 5.41 14.43 1.87
CA PHE A 42 5.24 15.17 3.11
C PHE A 42 5.55 14.33 4.36
N TYR A 43 5.03 13.10 4.44
CA TYR A 43 5.32 12.22 5.57
C TYR A 43 6.79 11.79 5.63
N LYS A 44 7.42 11.46 4.49
CA LYS A 44 8.84 11.07 4.49
C LYS A 44 9.77 12.23 4.82
N PHE A 45 9.41 13.45 4.44
CA PHE A 45 10.12 14.65 4.89
C PHE A 45 10.09 14.77 6.42
N ILE A 46 8.91 14.64 7.04
CA ILE A 46 8.77 14.65 8.50
C ILE A 46 9.52 13.49 9.14
N PHE A 47 9.52 12.32 8.52
CA PHE A 47 10.24 11.16 9.01
C PHE A 47 11.76 11.38 9.06
N ILE A 48 12.37 11.89 7.98
CA ILE A 48 13.83 12.14 7.91
C ILE A 48 14.27 13.17 8.95
N PHE A 49 13.60 14.33 8.99
CA PHE A 49 14.03 15.44 9.83
C PHE A 49 13.52 15.35 11.27
N GLY A 50 12.33 14.78 11.46
CA GLY A 50 11.68 14.70 12.77
C GLY A 50 12.04 13.43 13.54
N VAL A 51 11.92 12.26 12.89
CA VAL A 51 12.08 10.96 13.57
C VAL A 51 13.53 10.51 13.55
N LEU A 52 14.13 10.42 12.36
CA LEU A 52 15.52 10.01 12.21
C LEU A 52 16.51 11.10 12.64
N ASN A 53 16.10 12.37 12.60
CA ASN A 53 16.91 13.54 12.93
C ASN A 53 18.29 13.50 12.24
N VAL A 54 18.28 13.16 10.95
CA VAL A 54 19.51 13.05 10.16
C VAL A 54 20.05 14.44 9.87
N GLN A 55 21.28 14.71 10.33
CA GLN A 55 21.94 16.00 10.12
C GLN A 55 22.99 15.95 9.00
N SER A 56 23.45 14.75 8.64
CA SER A 56 24.46 14.57 7.61
C SER A 56 23.83 14.55 6.20
N VAL A 57 24.41 15.30 5.27
CA VAL A 57 23.88 15.43 3.91
C VAL A 57 23.91 14.09 3.16
N ASP A 58 24.96 13.30 3.38
CA ASP A 58 25.14 12.01 2.70
C ASP A 58 24.05 11.01 3.08
N GLU A 59 23.70 10.96 4.37
CA GLU A 59 22.68 10.06 4.89
C GLU A 59 21.27 10.51 4.48
N VAL A 60 21.00 11.82 4.45
CA VAL A 60 19.76 12.38 3.85
C VAL A 60 19.64 11.95 2.38
N VAL A 61 20.72 12.03 1.61
CA VAL A 61 20.74 11.63 0.20
C VAL A 61 20.41 10.14 0.03
N LEU A 62 20.98 9.26 0.87
CA LEU A 62 20.69 7.83 0.84
C LEU A 62 19.22 7.54 1.16
N TRP A 63 18.67 8.19 2.20
CA TRP A 63 17.25 8.09 2.54
C TRP A 63 16.34 8.62 1.42
N CYS A 64 16.72 9.71 0.77
CA CYS A 64 15.97 10.23 -0.39
C CYS A 64 15.93 9.21 -1.54
N ILE A 65 17.04 8.55 -1.85
CA ILE A 65 17.09 7.51 -2.90
C ILE A 65 16.20 6.32 -2.49
N TRP A 66 16.33 5.86 -1.25
CA TRP A 66 15.54 4.76 -0.71
C TRP A 66 14.03 5.03 -0.78
N PHE A 67 13.58 6.20 -0.29
CA PHE A 67 12.19 6.58 -0.33
C PHE A 67 11.67 6.85 -1.74
N SER A 68 12.52 7.28 -2.67
CA SER A 68 12.12 7.45 -4.07
C SER A 68 11.75 6.10 -4.72
N VAL A 69 12.52 5.06 -4.44
CA VAL A 69 12.22 3.69 -4.90
C VAL A 69 10.94 3.16 -4.26
N LEU A 70 10.76 3.35 -2.95
CA LEU A 70 9.53 2.96 -2.25
C LEU A 70 8.30 3.73 -2.76
N ALA A 71 8.42 5.04 -2.97
CA ALA A 71 7.36 5.88 -3.52
C ALA A 71 6.91 5.36 -4.89
N PHE A 72 7.88 5.05 -5.75
CA PHE A 72 7.64 4.50 -7.06
C PHE A 72 6.84 3.18 -6.99
N MET A 73 7.28 2.22 -6.17
CA MET A 73 6.55 0.95 -6.01
C MET A 73 5.14 1.17 -5.47
N HIS A 74 4.99 2.01 -4.44
CA HIS A 74 3.71 2.29 -3.80
C HIS A 74 2.69 2.89 -4.77
N LEU A 75 3.11 3.88 -5.55
CA LEU A 75 2.27 4.52 -6.56
C LEU A 75 1.91 3.56 -7.70
N MET A 76 2.85 2.73 -8.15
CA MET A 76 2.57 1.75 -9.21
C MET A 76 1.57 0.69 -8.75
N VAL A 77 1.69 0.20 -7.52
CA VAL A 77 0.74 -0.75 -6.92
C VAL A 77 -0.64 -0.13 -6.75
N GLN A 78 -0.69 1.13 -6.31
CA GLN A 78 -1.95 1.87 -6.22
C GLN A 78 -2.62 2.03 -7.59
N LEU A 79 -1.86 2.40 -8.62
CA LEU A 79 -2.37 2.52 -9.98
C LEU A 79 -2.87 1.17 -10.51
N CYS A 80 -2.17 0.07 -10.23
CA CYS A 80 -2.63 -1.27 -10.58
C CYS A 80 -3.97 -1.58 -9.93
N LYS A 81 -4.14 -1.28 -8.64
CA LYS A 81 -5.39 -1.49 -7.91
C LYS A 81 -6.54 -0.69 -8.54
N ASP A 82 -6.36 0.63 -8.71
CA ASP A 82 -7.40 1.52 -9.26
C ASP A 82 -7.82 1.12 -10.69
N ARG A 83 -6.86 0.61 -11.47
CA ARG A 83 -7.10 0.11 -12.83
C ARG A 83 -7.80 -1.23 -12.84
N PHE A 84 -7.38 -2.16 -11.97
CA PHE A 84 -7.97 -3.48 -11.88
C PHE A 84 -9.42 -3.40 -11.40
N GLU A 85 -9.70 -2.60 -10.37
CA GLU A 85 -11.05 -2.34 -9.85
C GLU A 85 -11.98 -1.77 -10.93
N TYR A 86 -11.46 -0.88 -11.78
CA TYR A 86 -12.24 -0.38 -12.92
C TYR A 86 -12.51 -1.44 -13.98
N LEU A 87 -11.49 -2.23 -14.34
CA LEU A 87 -11.64 -3.28 -15.35
C LEU A 87 -12.65 -4.33 -14.90
N SER A 88 -12.70 -4.67 -13.61
CA SER A 88 -13.68 -5.62 -13.08
C SER A 88 -15.13 -5.15 -13.14
N PHE A 89 -15.37 -3.83 -13.16
CA PHE A 89 -16.71 -3.28 -13.36
C PHE A 89 -17.09 -3.14 -14.84
N SER A 90 -16.16 -3.39 -15.77
CA SER A 90 -16.38 -3.20 -17.21
C SER A 90 -16.36 -4.54 -17.96
N PRO A 91 -17.54 -5.15 -18.20
CA PRO A 91 -17.66 -6.50 -18.75
C PRO A 91 -17.20 -6.64 -20.21
N THR A 92 -16.89 -5.53 -20.88
CA THR A 92 -16.53 -5.49 -22.32
C THR A 92 -15.02 -5.33 -22.57
N THR A 93 -14.19 -5.38 -21.53
CA THR A 93 -12.75 -5.16 -21.69
C THR A 93 -11.99 -6.43 -22.10
N PRO A 94 -11.02 -6.34 -23.03
CA PRO A 94 -10.30 -7.51 -23.51
C PRO A 94 -9.38 -8.10 -22.43
N MET A 95 -9.32 -9.42 -22.34
CA MET A 95 -8.51 -10.17 -21.34
C MET A 95 -7.02 -9.78 -21.33
N GLY A 96 -6.48 -9.32 -22.45
CA GLY A 96 -5.10 -8.84 -22.54
C GLY A 96 -4.80 -7.66 -21.60
N SER A 97 -5.77 -6.80 -21.29
CA SER A 97 -5.60 -5.69 -20.35
C SER A 97 -5.43 -6.17 -18.91
N HIS A 98 -6.19 -7.20 -18.51
CA HIS A 98 -6.03 -7.83 -17.20
C HIS A 98 -4.66 -8.50 -17.06
N VAL A 99 -4.21 -9.22 -18.09
CA VAL A 99 -2.89 -9.87 -18.11
C VAL A 99 -1.76 -8.86 -17.98
N ARG A 100 -1.84 -7.71 -18.66
CA ARG A 100 -0.84 -6.63 -18.54
C ARG A 100 -0.74 -6.11 -17.10
N VAL A 101 -1.86 -5.79 -16.47
CA VAL A 101 -1.88 -5.28 -15.08
C VAL A 101 -1.39 -6.35 -14.09
N LEU A 102 -1.80 -7.62 -14.29
CA LEU A 102 -1.36 -8.73 -13.44
C LEU A 102 0.14 -9.00 -13.58
N SER A 103 0.68 -8.97 -14.80
CA SER A 103 2.11 -9.13 -15.06
C SER A 103 2.94 -8.04 -14.39
N LEU A 104 2.44 -6.79 -14.41
CA LEU A 104 3.07 -5.67 -13.72
C LEU A 104 3.09 -5.87 -12.20
N LEU A 105 1.97 -6.32 -11.62
CA LEU A 105 1.88 -6.62 -10.19
C LEU A 105 2.86 -7.72 -9.77
N LEU A 106 3.04 -8.77 -10.58
CA LEU A 106 4.01 -9.84 -10.32
C LEU A 106 5.45 -9.30 -10.35
N VAL A 107 5.79 -8.47 -11.34
CA VAL A 107 7.11 -7.81 -11.40
C VAL A 107 7.33 -6.94 -10.17
N MET A 108 6.33 -6.15 -9.75
CA MET A 108 6.42 -5.35 -8.53
C MET A 108 6.62 -6.20 -7.28
N LYS A 109 5.99 -7.38 -7.21
CA LYS A 109 6.18 -8.31 -6.10
C LYS A 109 7.62 -8.84 -6.05
N LEU A 110 8.20 -9.21 -7.19
CA LEU A 110 9.60 -9.64 -7.26
C LEU A 110 10.56 -8.51 -6.88
N LEU A 111 10.32 -7.30 -7.36
CA LEU A 111 11.10 -6.12 -6.98
C LEU A 111 11.01 -5.84 -5.47
N CYS A 112 9.84 -6.04 -4.87
CA CYS A 112 9.66 -5.89 -3.44
C CYS A 112 10.45 -6.94 -2.65
N LEU A 113 10.52 -8.19 -3.11
CA LEU A 113 11.37 -9.22 -2.51
C LEU A 113 12.87 -8.87 -2.64
N ALA A 114 13.29 -8.35 -3.80
CA ALA A 114 14.65 -7.86 -3.99
C ALA A 114 14.98 -6.71 -3.02
N LEU A 115 14.04 -5.77 -2.83
CA LEU A 115 14.20 -4.66 -1.89
C LEU A 115 14.28 -5.13 -0.43
N MET A 116 13.53 -6.18 -0.06
CA MET A 116 13.65 -6.84 1.25
C MET A 116 15.04 -7.44 1.45
N LEU A 117 15.62 -8.09 0.44
CA LEU A 117 16.99 -8.62 0.52
C LEU A 117 18.01 -7.49 0.70
N VAL A 118 17.90 -6.42 -0.08
CA VAL A 118 18.74 -5.21 0.08
C VAL A 118 18.59 -4.64 1.49
N CYS A 119 17.36 -4.56 2.01
CA CYS A 119 17.10 -4.10 3.37
C CYS A 119 17.82 -4.95 4.42
N VAL A 120 17.83 -6.27 4.28
CA VAL A 120 18.53 -7.17 5.20
C VAL A 120 20.05 -6.97 5.12
N VAL A 121 20.61 -6.92 3.91
CA VAL A 121 22.06 -6.76 3.72
C VAL A 121 22.56 -5.41 4.24
N VAL A 122 21.90 -4.32 3.85
CA VAL A 122 22.29 -2.96 4.24
C VAL A 122 21.96 -2.70 5.71
N GLY A 123 20.78 -3.12 6.16
CA GLY A 123 20.29 -2.81 7.50
C GLY A 123 21.10 -3.45 8.62
N GLN A 124 21.67 -4.65 8.41
CA GLN A 124 22.58 -5.27 9.37
C GLN A 124 23.80 -4.40 9.67
N SER A 125 24.27 -3.61 8.69
CA SER A 125 25.44 -2.74 8.85
C SER A 125 25.15 -1.39 9.53
N GLN A 126 23.91 -0.89 9.48
CA GLN A 126 23.52 0.47 9.88
C GLN A 126 22.86 0.55 11.28
N GLY A 127 22.74 -0.58 11.97
CA GLY A 127 22.17 -0.68 13.32
C GLY A 127 20.69 -1.06 13.36
N MET A 128 20.24 -1.51 14.53
CA MET A 128 18.95 -2.18 14.72
C MET A 128 17.74 -1.25 14.54
N HIS A 129 17.85 0.02 14.91
CA HIS A 129 16.79 1.02 14.74
C HIS A 129 16.54 1.35 13.26
N THR A 130 17.61 1.67 12.52
CA THR A 130 17.58 1.93 11.08
C THR A 130 17.04 0.73 10.31
N PHE A 131 17.49 -0.48 10.66
CA PHE A 131 16.98 -1.71 10.08
C PHE A 131 15.48 -1.90 10.33
N SER A 132 14.99 -1.68 11.56
CA SER A 132 13.57 -1.81 11.90
C SER A 132 12.69 -0.88 11.06
N PHE A 133 13.09 0.38 10.90
CA PHE A 133 12.36 1.33 10.05
C PHE A 133 12.36 0.93 8.58
N MET A 134 13.53 0.55 8.07
CA MET A 134 13.68 0.13 6.68
C MET A 134 12.87 -1.14 6.37
N ALA A 135 12.89 -2.10 7.28
CA ALA A 135 12.16 -3.35 7.16
C ALA A 135 10.64 -3.13 7.23
N ALA A 136 10.15 -2.29 8.14
CA ALA A 136 8.73 -2.00 8.27
C ALA A 136 8.15 -1.37 7.00
N GLU A 137 8.86 -0.44 6.37
CA GLU A 137 8.45 0.17 5.10
C GLU A 137 8.38 -0.85 3.95
N CYS A 138 9.41 -1.71 3.83
CA CYS A 138 9.41 -2.77 2.83
C CYS A 138 8.29 -3.78 3.08
N LEU A 139 8.03 -4.17 4.33
CA LEU A 139 6.93 -5.06 4.70
C LEU A 139 5.58 -4.43 4.33
N LEU A 140 5.36 -3.15 4.61
CA LEU A 140 4.14 -2.45 4.23
C LEU A 140 3.87 -2.51 2.71
N VAL A 141 4.91 -2.29 1.89
CA VAL A 141 4.79 -2.44 0.44
C VAL A 141 4.59 -3.90 0.03
N ALA A 142 5.24 -4.85 0.70
CA ALA A 142 5.14 -6.29 0.43
C ALA A 142 3.75 -6.87 0.74
N PHE A 143 3.13 -6.43 1.83
CA PHE A 143 1.77 -6.82 2.20
C PHE A 143 0.75 -6.14 1.30
N ARG A 144 0.98 -4.88 0.92
CA ARG A 144 0.07 -4.15 0.02
C ARG A 144 0.05 -4.77 -1.38
N THR A 145 1.22 -5.09 -1.93
CA THR A 145 1.35 -5.81 -3.21
C THR A 145 0.64 -7.17 -3.16
N MET A 146 0.82 -7.93 -2.06
CA MET A 146 0.13 -9.21 -1.85
C MET A 146 -1.38 -9.05 -1.80
N HIS A 147 -1.89 -8.06 -1.05
CA HIS A 147 -3.32 -7.79 -0.96
C HIS A 147 -3.94 -7.52 -2.33
N VAL A 148 -3.30 -6.68 -3.15
CA VAL A 148 -3.79 -6.38 -4.50
C VAL A 148 -3.71 -7.60 -5.42
N LEU A 149 -2.68 -8.44 -5.31
CA LEU A 149 -2.58 -9.69 -6.06
C LEU A 149 -3.67 -10.70 -5.67
N MET A 150 -3.89 -10.92 -4.38
CA MET A 150 -4.94 -11.82 -3.88
C MET A 150 -6.32 -11.32 -4.29
N TYR A 151 -6.57 -10.02 -4.14
CA TYR A 151 -7.78 -9.38 -4.62
C TYR A 151 -7.99 -9.61 -6.13
N ALA A 152 -6.92 -9.48 -6.93
CA ALA A 152 -6.99 -9.72 -8.37
C ALA A 152 -7.34 -11.17 -8.72
N ILE A 153 -6.74 -12.13 -8.01
CA ILE A 153 -7.01 -13.57 -8.19
C ILE A 153 -8.45 -13.89 -7.77
N HIS A 154 -8.90 -13.39 -6.61
CA HIS A 154 -10.25 -13.64 -6.11
C HIS A 154 -11.32 -13.12 -7.07
N LEU A 155 -11.09 -11.95 -7.66
CA LEU A 155 -12.02 -11.33 -8.60
C LEU A 155 -12.04 -12.05 -9.95
N TRP A 156 -10.89 -12.52 -10.42
CA TRP A 156 -10.80 -13.38 -11.61
C TRP A 156 -11.57 -14.69 -11.41
N ASP A 157 -11.42 -15.28 -10.23
CA ASP A 157 -12.06 -16.53 -9.84
C ASP A 157 -13.59 -16.34 -9.71
N LEU A 158 -14.05 -15.24 -9.13
CA LEU A 158 -15.48 -14.85 -9.10
C LEU A 158 -16.11 -14.73 -10.49
N ASN A 159 -15.33 -14.34 -11.50
CA ASN A 159 -15.80 -14.18 -12.86
C ASN A 159 -15.80 -15.50 -13.68
N HIS A 160 -15.22 -16.58 -13.14
CA HIS A 160 -15.31 -17.91 -13.76
C HIS A 160 -16.51 -18.69 -13.20
N GLU A 161 -17.25 -19.35 -14.09
CA GLU A 161 -18.42 -20.18 -13.74
C GLU A 161 -17.98 -21.40 -12.91
N GLY A 162 -18.10 -21.29 -11.59
CA GLY A 162 -17.88 -22.37 -10.62
C GLY A 162 -18.88 -22.26 -9.47
N THR A 163 -19.69 -23.32 -9.29
CA THR A 163 -20.90 -23.38 -8.44
C THR A 163 -20.59 -23.51 -6.95
N TRP A 164 -19.81 -22.60 -6.35
CA TRP A 164 -19.58 -22.59 -4.91
C TRP A 164 -20.34 -21.42 -4.27
N GLU A 165 -21.50 -21.70 -3.69
CA GLU A 165 -22.42 -20.70 -3.10
C GLU A 165 -21.75 -19.79 -2.05
N ASN A 166 -20.71 -20.28 -1.36
CA ASN A 166 -20.02 -19.51 -0.31
C ASN A 166 -18.78 -18.73 -0.77
N LYS A 167 -18.45 -18.75 -2.07
CA LYS A 167 -17.22 -18.14 -2.62
C LYS A 167 -17.10 -16.65 -2.31
N SER A 168 -18.16 -15.88 -2.55
CA SER A 168 -18.20 -14.44 -2.29
C SER A 168 -18.00 -14.09 -0.82
N THR A 169 -18.50 -14.94 0.08
CA THR A 169 -18.35 -14.79 1.53
C THR A 169 -16.88 -14.96 1.96
N TYR A 170 -16.19 -16.00 1.47
CA TYR A 170 -14.76 -16.19 1.74
C TYR A 170 -13.90 -15.05 1.20
N VAL A 171 -14.21 -14.55 0.00
CA VAL A 171 -13.51 -13.39 -0.59
C VAL A 171 -13.68 -12.15 0.28
N TYR A 172 -14.89 -11.91 0.82
CA TYR A 172 -15.13 -10.80 1.74
C TYR A 172 -14.30 -10.91 3.03
N TYR A 173 -14.28 -12.08 3.68
CA TYR A 173 -13.53 -12.25 4.94
C TYR A 173 -12.02 -12.14 4.74
N THR A 174 -11.50 -12.73 3.66
CA THR A 174 -10.06 -12.63 3.34
C THR A 174 -9.64 -11.20 3.03
N ASP A 175 -10.45 -10.45 2.27
CA ASP A 175 -10.21 -9.03 2.00
C ASP A 175 -10.21 -8.20 3.31
N LEU A 176 -11.20 -8.44 4.17
CA LEU A 176 -11.31 -7.76 5.47
C LEU A 176 -10.09 -8.03 6.37
N ILE A 177 -9.67 -9.30 6.49
CA ILE A 177 -8.51 -9.68 7.32
C ILE A 177 -7.24 -9.04 6.77
N MET A 178 -7.05 -9.01 5.46
CA MET A 178 -5.87 -8.41 4.85
C MET A 178 -5.86 -6.88 5.01
N GLU A 179 -7.00 -6.21 4.85
CA GLU A 179 -7.14 -4.77 5.07
C GLU A 179 -6.86 -4.39 6.53
N LEU A 180 -7.42 -5.16 7.49
CA LEU A 180 -7.15 -4.99 8.92
C LEU A 180 -5.68 -5.24 9.25
N THR A 181 -5.07 -6.28 8.68
CA THR A 181 -3.66 -6.61 8.90
C THR A 181 -2.76 -5.47 8.41
N LEU A 182 -3.02 -4.92 7.24
CA LEU A 182 -2.31 -3.76 6.69
C LEU A 182 -2.43 -2.53 7.61
N LEU A 183 -3.65 -2.22 8.08
CA LEU A 183 -3.90 -1.12 9.00
C LEU A 183 -3.17 -1.33 10.34
N CYS A 184 -3.15 -2.55 10.86
CA CYS A 184 -2.44 -2.89 12.09
C CYS A 184 -0.93 -2.74 11.95
N ILE A 185 -0.33 -3.22 10.85
CA ILE A 185 1.10 -3.04 10.58
C ILE A 185 1.44 -1.55 10.47
N ASP A 186 0.62 -0.77 9.75
CA ASP A 186 0.82 0.68 9.61
C ASP A 186 0.72 1.40 10.95
N LEU A 187 -0.25 1.03 11.78
CA LEU A 187 -0.41 1.53 13.14
C LEU A 187 0.81 1.21 14.00
N MET A 188 1.25 -0.05 14.02
CA MET A 188 2.42 -0.50 14.76
C MET A 188 3.68 0.24 14.32
N HIS A 189 3.84 0.46 13.01
CA HIS A 189 4.95 1.22 12.47
C HIS A 189 4.93 2.68 12.95
N HIS A 190 3.77 3.35 12.94
CA HIS A 190 3.63 4.71 13.47
C HIS A 190 3.86 4.82 14.98
N ILE A 191 3.42 3.82 15.75
CA ILE A 191 3.72 3.73 17.18
C ILE A 191 5.22 3.53 17.40
N HIS A 192 5.86 2.65 16.62
CA HIS A 192 7.31 2.44 16.67
C HIS A 192 8.06 3.74 16.34
N MET A 193 7.65 4.48 15.32
CA MET A 193 8.21 5.82 15.01
C MET A 193 8.05 6.81 16.16
N LEU A 194 6.93 6.79 16.88
CA LEU A 194 6.69 7.66 18.02
C LEU A 194 7.58 7.30 19.22
N LEU A 195 7.71 6.00 19.53
CA LEU A 195 8.46 5.51 20.69
C LEU A 195 9.97 5.66 20.54
N PHE A 196 10.49 5.42 19.33
CA PHE A 196 11.92 5.48 19.04
C PHE A 196 12.37 6.81 18.44
N GLY A 197 11.43 7.68 18.04
CA GLY A 197 11.74 9.08 17.75
C GLY A 197 12.14 9.79 19.05
N ASN A 198 13.26 10.50 19.05
CA ASN A 198 13.77 11.25 20.21
C ASN A 198 12.94 12.52 20.53
N ILE A 199 11.62 12.45 20.38
CA ILE A 199 10.76 13.62 20.25
C ILE A 199 9.93 13.80 21.52
N TRP A 200 10.45 14.63 22.43
CA TRP A 200 9.59 15.37 23.36
C TRP A 200 8.82 16.42 22.53
N LEU A 201 7.54 16.17 22.21
CA LEU A 201 6.56 17.16 21.71
C LEU A 201 7.03 18.12 20.58
N SER A 202 7.63 17.63 19.49
CA SER A 202 7.89 18.45 18.28
C SER A 202 6.76 18.35 17.26
N MET A 203 6.76 19.21 16.22
CA MET A 203 5.78 19.20 15.13
C MET A 203 5.59 17.81 14.47
N ALA A 204 6.65 17.00 14.40
CA ALA A 204 6.59 15.64 13.88
C ALA A 204 5.71 14.72 14.75
N SER A 205 5.78 14.86 16.08
CA SER A 205 4.95 14.07 17.01
C SER A 205 3.46 14.39 16.87
N LEU A 206 3.09 15.65 16.58
CA LEU A 206 1.71 16.06 16.31
C LEU A 206 1.17 15.42 15.02
N VAL A 207 1.97 15.41 13.95
CA VAL A 207 1.57 14.80 12.67
C VAL A 207 1.43 13.28 12.82
N ILE A 208 2.37 12.62 13.51
CA ILE A 208 2.28 11.19 13.79
C ILE A 208 1.04 10.90 14.65
N PHE A 209 0.72 11.74 15.64
CA PHE A 209 -0.48 11.58 16.46
C PHE A 209 -1.78 11.74 15.65
N MET A 210 -1.84 12.72 14.75
CA MET A 210 -2.98 12.85 13.82
C MET A 210 -3.14 11.59 12.96
N GLN A 211 -2.04 11.04 12.45
CA GLN A 211 -2.05 9.83 11.65
C GLN A 211 -2.49 8.61 12.47
N LEU A 212 -2.01 8.50 13.71
CA LEU A 212 -2.43 7.47 14.65
C LEU A 212 -3.93 7.53 14.89
N ARG A 213 -4.47 8.72 15.16
CA ARG A 213 -5.91 8.93 15.35
C ARG A 213 -6.70 8.56 14.10
N TYR A 214 -6.22 8.94 12.91
CA TYR A 214 -6.85 8.58 11.64
C TYR A 214 -6.90 7.07 11.45
N LEU A 215 -5.78 6.37 11.64
CA LEU A 215 -5.68 4.91 11.48
C LEU A 215 -6.58 4.17 12.48
N LEU A 216 -6.56 4.58 13.75
CA LEU A 216 -7.45 4.02 14.78
C LEU A 216 -8.92 4.21 14.41
N HIS A 217 -9.28 5.39 13.92
CA HIS A 217 -10.64 5.66 13.50
C HIS A 217 -11.05 4.78 12.30
N GLU A 218 -10.16 4.54 11.34
CA GLU A 218 -10.46 3.69 10.18
C GLU A 218 -10.59 2.21 10.58
N VAL A 219 -9.74 1.71 11.47
CA VAL A 219 -9.88 0.37 12.06
C VAL A 219 -11.22 0.23 12.77
N GLN A 220 -11.56 1.17 13.65
CA GLN A 220 -12.84 1.17 14.34
C GLN A 220 -14.02 1.23 13.36
N ARG A 221 -13.92 2.06 12.31
CA ARG A 221 -14.94 2.20 11.27
C ARG A 221 -15.12 0.89 10.50
N ARG A 222 -14.04 0.16 10.22
CA ARG A 222 -14.12 -1.16 9.57
C ARG A 222 -14.76 -2.22 10.46
N ILE A 223 -14.37 -2.27 11.73
CA ILE A 223 -14.99 -3.19 12.71
C ILE A 223 -16.48 -2.88 12.88
N ARG A 224 -16.87 -1.61 12.98
CA ARG A 224 -18.29 -1.20 13.07
C ARG A 224 -19.08 -1.61 11.82
N ARG A 225 -18.52 -1.40 10.63
CA ARG A 225 -19.15 -1.84 9.36
C ARG A 225 -19.37 -3.36 9.35
N HIS A 226 -18.40 -4.14 9.81
CA HIS A 226 -18.53 -5.58 9.90
C HIS A 226 -19.62 -6.02 10.90
N LYS A 227 -19.66 -5.41 12.09
CA LYS A 227 -20.73 -5.68 13.08
C LYS A 227 -22.12 -5.36 12.53
N ASN A 228 -22.26 -4.23 11.83
CA ASN A 228 -23.53 -3.86 11.21
C ASN A 228 -23.93 -4.85 10.11
N TYR A 229 -22.98 -5.31 9.30
CA TYR A 229 -23.23 -6.34 8.29
C TYR A 229 -23.77 -7.64 8.93
N LEU A 230 -23.13 -8.14 9.98
CA LEU A 230 -23.60 -9.33 10.70
C LEU A 230 -24.99 -9.15 11.30
N GLN A 231 -25.27 -7.97 11.87
CA GLN A 231 -26.59 -7.66 12.43
C GLN A 231 -27.67 -7.64 11.35
N VAL A 232 -27.38 -7.06 10.17
CA VAL A 232 -28.32 -7.03 9.05
C VAL A 232 -28.59 -8.45 8.54
N VAL A 233 -27.55 -9.26 8.32
CA VAL A 233 -27.69 -10.65 7.88
C VAL A 233 -28.50 -11.48 8.88
N GLY A 234 -28.18 -11.40 10.18
CA GLY A 234 -28.94 -12.10 11.22
C GLY A 234 -30.42 -11.67 11.28
N ASN A 235 -30.70 -10.38 11.10
CA ASN A 235 -32.08 -9.88 11.00
C ASN A 235 -32.78 -10.38 9.73
N MET A 236 -32.05 -10.60 8.63
CA MET A 236 -32.61 -11.17 7.40
C MET A 236 -32.98 -12.64 7.61
N GLU A 237 -32.05 -13.43 8.14
CA GLU A 237 -32.27 -14.85 8.41
C GLU A 237 -33.40 -15.07 9.43
N ALA A 238 -33.50 -14.24 10.47
CA ALA A 238 -34.59 -14.32 11.45
C ALA A 238 -35.97 -13.96 10.86
N ARG A 239 -36.03 -13.14 9.80
CA ARG A 239 -37.30 -12.73 9.16
C ARG A 239 -37.71 -13.60 7.99
N TRP A 240 -36.75 -14.20 7.28
CA TRP A 240 -36.98 -14.93 6.03
C TRP A 240 -36.48 -16.37 6.05
N GLY A 241 -35.84 -16.84 7.13
CA GLY A 241 -35.31 -18.20 7.26
C GLY A 241 -36.33 -19.28 7.66
N THR A 242 -37.62 -18.95 7.73
CA THR A 242 -38.71 -19.94 7.81
C THR A 242 -39.45 -19.99 6.48
N ALA A 243 -38.90 -20.73 5.52
CA ALA A 243 -39.60 -21.27 4.35
C ALA A 243 -38.95 -22.60 3.97
#